data_AF-A0A9W3GAE7-F1
#
_entry.id   AF-A0A9W3GAE7-F1
#
_cell.length_a   1.000
_cell.length_b   1.000
_cell.length_c   1.000
_cell.angle_alpha   90.00
_cell.angle_beta   90.00
_cell.angle_gamma   90.00
#
_symmetry.space_group_name_H-M   'P 1'
#
loop_
_entity.id
_entity.type
_entity.pdbx_description
1 polymer ?
#
loop_
_entity_poly.entity_id
_entity_poly.type
_entity_poly.pdbx_seq_one_letter_code
_entity_poly.pdbx_strand_id
1 'polypeptide(L)'
;MQPTHPIRLGLALNFSVFYYEIQNAPEQACLLAKQAFDDAIAELDTLNEDSYKDSTLIMQLLRDNLTLWTSDQQDEEAGEGN
;
A
#
# COMPACT_ATOMS: atom_id res chain seq x y z
N MET A 1 -2.22 -4.87 17.35
CA MET A 1 -0.93 -5.07 16.65
C MET A 1 -0.43 -3.71 16.20
N GLN A 2 0.86 -3.40 16.42
CA GLN A 2 1.46 -2.15 15.94
C GLN A 2 1.27 -2.00 14.42
N PRO A 3 1.01 -0.79 13.89
CA PRO A 3 0.89 -0.54 12.45
C PRO A 3 2.09 -1.00 11.65
N THR A 4 3.27 -0.91 12.26
CA THR A 4 4.55 -1.36 11.72
C THR A 4 4.75 -2.87 11.73
N HIS A 5 3.86 -3.65 12.35
CA HIS A 5 4.07 -5.09 12.46
C HIS A 5 3.99 -5.75 11.07
N PRO A 6 4.99 -6.56 10.65
CA PRO A 6 5.05 -7.15 9.30
C PRO A 6 3.77 -7.88 8.88
N ILE A 7 3.17 -8.66 9.79
CA ILE A 7 1.89 -9.35 9.53
C ILE A 7 0.74 -8.37 9.22
N ARG A 8 0.63 -7.25 9.95
CA ARG A 8 -0.43 -6.26 9.74
C ARG A 8 -0.22 -5.52 8.42
N LEU A 9 1.03 -5.14 8.13
CA LEU A 9 1.42 -4.55 6.86
C LEU A 9 1.16 -5.49 5.68
N GLY A 10 1.53 -6.77 5.81
CA GLY A 10 1.29 -7.78 4.77
C GLY A 10 -0.20 -8.04 4.53
N LEU A 11 -1.02 -8.00 5.59
CA LEU A 11 -2.47 -8.06 5.44
C LEU A 11 -3.01 -6.85 4.67
N ALA A 12 -2.57 -5.63 5.03
CA ALA A 12 -3.00 -4.42 4.33
C ALA A 12 -2.58 -4.43 2.86
N LEU A 13 -1.36 -4.88 2.57
CA LEU A 13 -0.85 -5.08 1.21
C LEU A 13 -1.76 -6.03 0.42
N ASN A 14 -1.96 -7.25 0.90
CA ASN A 14 -2.77 -8.24 0.20
C ASN A 14 -4.23 -7.78 0.03
N PHE A 15 -4.77 -7.08 1.03
CA PHE A 15 -6.14 -6.58 0.97
C PHE A 15 -6.28 -5.40 -0.01
N SER A 16 -5.27 -4.54 -0.12
CA SER A 16 -5.24 -3.49 -1.15
C SER A 16 -5.18 -4.09 -2.56
N VAL A 17 -4.36 -5.12 -2.78
CA VAL A 17 -4.30 -5.85 -4.05
C VAL A 17 -5.64 -6.51 -4.38
N PHE A 18 -6.31 -7.10 -3.39
CA PHE A 18 -7.66 -7.66 -3.58
C PHE A 18 -8.67 -6.60 -4.04
N TYR A 19 -8.66 -5.40 -3.44
CA TYR A 19 -9.53 -4.31 -3.90
C TYR A 19 -9.23 -3.89 -5.34
N TYR A 20 -7.94 -3.84 -5.71
CA TYR A 20 -7.52 -3.43 -7.05
C TYR A 20 -7.85 -4.51 -8.09
N GLU A 21 -7.31 -5.72 -7.94
CA GLU A 21 -7.35 -6.77 -8.96
C GLU A 21 -8.66 -7.56 -8.98
N ILE A 22 -9.33 -7.73 -7.83
CA ILE A 22 -10.48 -8.63 -7.72
C ILE A 22 -11.80 -7.87 -7.64
N GLN A 23 -11.85 -6.80 -6.85
CA GLN A 23 -13.07 -5.98 -6.71
C GLN A 23 -13.17 -4.85 -7.74
N ASN A 24 -12.12 -4.63 -8.55
CA ASN A 24 -12.03 -3.53 -9.51
C ASN A 24 -12.36 -2.17 -8.89
N ALA A 25 -11.91 -1.97 -7.65
CA ALA A 25 -12.15 -0.77 -6.83
C ALA A 25 -10.81 -0.08 -6.54
N PRO A 26 -10.17 0.54 -7.55
CA PRO A 26 -8.81 1.07 -7.44
C PRO A 26 -8.69 2.21 -6.42
N GLU A 27 -9.72 3.05 -6.29
CA GLU A 27 -9.75 4.12 -5.29
C GLU A 27 -9.68 3.58 -3.85
N GLN A 28 -10.42 2.49 -3.57
CA GLN A 28 -10.39 1.84 -2.25
C GLN A 28 -9.05 1.16 -1.99
N ALA A 29 -8.47 0.52 -3.01
CA ALA A 29 -7.14 -0.07 -2.91
C ALA A 29 -6.06 0.97 -2.57
N CYS A 30 -6.06 2.09 -3.30
CA CYS A 30 -5.13 3.20 -3.08
C CYS A 30 -5.31 3.81 -1.69
N LEU A 31 -6.55 4.05 -1.26
CA LEU A 31 -6.82 4.61 0.07
C LEU A 31 -6.32 3.68 1.19
N LEU A 32 -6.58 2.38 1.07
CA LEU A 32 -6.15 1.38 2.06
C LEU A 32 -4.61 1.27 2.10
N ALA A 33 -3.95 1.17 0.95
CA ALA A 33 -2.50 1.08 0.87
C ALA A 33 -1.83 2.35 1.39
N LYS A 34 -2.36 3.54 1.06
CA LYS A 34 -1.85 4.82 1.54
C LYS A 34 -1.99 4.96 3.05
N GLN A 35 -3.16 4.63 3.61
CA GLN A 35 -3.36 4.66 5.05
C GLN A 35 -2.38 3.73 5.78
N ALA A 36 -2.20 2.50 5.29
CA ALA A 36 -1.28 1.55 5.89
C ALA A 36 0.18 2.01 5.82
N PHE A 37 0.56 2.66 4.71
CA PHE A 37 1.89 3.24 4.55
C PHE A 37 2.12 4.41 5.50
N ASP A 38 1.20 5.38 5.55
CA ASP A 38 1.29 6.57 6.40
C ASP A 38 1.32 6.20 7.89
N ASP A 39 0.46 5.27 8.32
CA ASP A 39 0.44 4.75 9.70
C ASP A 39 1.76 4.08 10.07
N ALA A 40 2.36 3.34 9.13
CA ALA A 40 3.63 2.64 9.35
C ALA A 40 4.83 3.59 9.36
N ILE A 41 4.80 4.66 8.56
CA ILE A 41 5.81 5.73 8.62
C ILE A 41 5.77 6.44 9.97
N ALA A 42 4.58 6.73 10.50
CA ALA A 42 4.42 7.44 11.78
C ALA A 42 5.00 6.67 12.97
N GLU A 43 5.03 5.34 12.91
CA GLU A 43 5.55 4.49 13.98
C GLU A 43 6.89 3.81 13.62
N LEU A 44 7.50 4.14 12.47
CA LEU A 44 8.73 3.49 11.98
C LEU A 44 9.89 3.62 12.98
N ASP A 45 10.00 4.76 13.65
CA ASP A 45 11.05 5.04 14.65
C ASP A 45 10.93 4.19 15.92
N THR A 46 9.81 3.48 16.10
CA THR A 46 9.54 2.63 17.28
C THR A 46 9.81 1.14 17.04
N LEU A 47 10.21 0.76 15.82
CA LEU A 47 10.47 -0.62 15.44
C LEU A 47 11.78 -1.18 15.99
N ASN A 48 11.74 -2.45 16.37
CA ASN A 48 12.91 -3.23 16.76
C ASN A 48 13.71 -3.64 15.50
N GLU A 49 15.04 -3.74 15.60
CA GLU A 49 15.91 -4.12 14.46
C GLU A 49 15.50 -5.42 13.77
N ASP A 50 15.02 -6.41 14.54
CA ASP A 50 14.59 -7.71 14.01
C ASP A 50 13.40 -7.61 13.05
N SER A 51 12.47 -6.68 13.29
CA SER A 51 11.28 -6.48 12.45
C SER A 51 11.44 -5.35 11.45
N TYR A 52 12.48 -4.52 11.60
CA TYR A 52 12.70 -3.33 10.76
C TYR A 52 12.87 -3.69 9.28
N LYS A 53 13.66 -4.72 8.97
CA LYS A 53 13.91 -5.15 7.58
C LYS A 53 12.64 -5.65 6.88
N ASP A 54 11.87 -6.49 7.56
CA ASP A 54 10.64 -7.04 6.98
C ASP A 54 9.58 -5.96 6.82
N SER A 55 9.44 -5.07 7.81
CA SER A 55 8.47 -3.99 7.78
C SER A 55 8.78 -2.99 6.67
N THR A 56 10.04 -2.57 6.56
CA THR A 56 10.50 -1.65 5.50
C THR A 56 10.35 -2.26 4.11
N LEU A 57 10.59 -3.57 3.95
CA LEU A 57 10.35 -4.27 2.68
C LEU A 57 8.86 -4.24 2.28
N ILE A 58 7.95 -4.49 3.23
CA ILE A 58 6.51 -4.48 2.92
C ILE A 58 6.01 -3.06 2.65
N MET A 59 6.52 -2.05 3.38
CA MET A 59 6.23 -0.64 3.11
C MET A 59 6.71 -0.22 1.72
N GLN A 60 7.88 -0.73 1.29
CA GLN A 60 8.40 -0.50 -0.06
C GLN A 60 7.45 -1.07 -1.13
N LEU A 61 6.95 -2.29 -0.92
CA LEU A 61 5.96 -2.90 -1.83
C LEU A 61 4.64 -2.11 -1.88
N LEU A 62 4.15 -1.62 -0.74
CA LEU A 62 2.97 -0.75 -0.70
C LEU A 62 3.17 0.53 -1.53
N ARG A 63 4.34 1.17 -1.42
CA ARG A 63 4.69 2.37 -2.20
C ARG A 63 4.76 2.07 -3.69
N ASP A 64 5.35 0.94 -4.06
CA ASP A 64 5.51 0.55 -5.47
C ASP A 64 4.15 0.26 -6.10
N ASN A 65 3.26 -0.44 -5.38
CA ASN A 65 1.87 -0.65 -5.79
C ASN A 65 1.11 0.67 -5.95
N LEU A 66 1.20 1.60 -4.99
CA LEU A 66 0.56 2.91 -5.07
C LEU A 66 1.03 3.70 -6.30
N THR A 67 2.33 3.69 -6.59
CA THR A 67 2.90 4.40 -7.74
C THR A 67 2.36 3.82 -9.05
N LEU A 68 2.31 2.49 -9.15
CA LEU A 68 1.77 1.78 -10.31
C LEU A 68 0.29 2.13 -10.52
N TRP A 69 -0.54 1.99 -9.49
CA TRP A 69 -1.98 2.23 -9.57
C TRP A 69 -2.32 3.69 -9.86
N THR A 70 -1.59 4.64 -9.30
CA THR A 70 -1.81 6.07 -9.58
C THR A 70 -1.44 6.42 -11.03
N SER A 71 -0.47 5.70 -11.62
CA SER A 71 -0.09 5.88 -13.03
C SER A 71 -1.13 5.26 -13.96
N ASP A 72 -1.61 4.06 -13.64
CA ASP A 72 -2.66 3.34 -14.39
C ASP A 72 -3.96 4.16 -14.44
N GLN A 73 -4.37 4.74 -13.31
CA GLN A 73 -5.54 5.64 -13.25
C GLN A 73 -5.38 6.92 -14.09
N GLN A 74 -4.17 7.48 -14.16
CA GLN A 74 -3.90 8.65 -15.02
C GLN A 74 -3.96 8.30 -16.51
N ASP A 75 -3.50 7.10 -16.88
CA ASP A 75 -3.56 6.61 -18.25
C ASP A 75 -5.02 6.29 -18.68
N GLU A 76 -5.85 5.74 -17.79
CA GLU A 76 -7.28 5.51 -18.02
C GLU A 76 -8.05 6.83 -18.21
N GLU A 77 -7.85 7.83 -17.34
CA GLU A 77 -8.50 9.15 -17.46
C GLU A 77 -8.05 9.92 -18.73
N ALA A 78 -6.81 9.72 -19.19
CA ALA A 78 -6.31 10.32 -20.43
C ALA A 78 -6.85 9.64 -21.70
N GLY A 79 -7.33 8.39 -21.58
CA GLY A 79 -7.85 7.58 -22.70
C GLY A 79 -9.30 7.87 -23.09
N GLU A 80 -10.12 8.44 -22.20
CA GLU A 80 -11.55 8.72 -22.47
C GLU A 80 -11.81 10.09 -23.13
N GLY A 81 -10.75 10.80 -23.54
CA GLY A 81 -10.82 12.16 -24.10
C GLY A 81 -10.66 12.28 -25.62
N ASN A 82 -11.17 11.32 -26.43
CA ASN A 82 -11.11 11.44 -27.91
C ASN A 82 -12.34 10.86 -28.62
#